data_AF-A0A2N8DM71-F1
#
_entry.id   AF-A0A2N8DM71-F1
#
_cell.length_a   1.000
_cell.length_b   1.000
_cell.length_c   1.000
_cell.angle_alpha   90.00
_cell.angle_beta   90.00
_cell.angle_gamma   90.00
#
_symmetry.space_group_name_H-M   'P 1'
#
loop_
_entity.id
_entity.type
_entity.pdbx_description
1 polymer ?
#
loop_
_entity_poly.entity_id
_entity_poly.type
_entity_poly.pdbx_seq_one_letter_code
_entity_poly.pdbx_strand_id
1 'polypeptide(L)'
;GLLASTRIASEDLENLQRSLVLSHAAGVGQPISDELVRLIMVLKVNSLSRGFSGIRRVVIDALIALINAEVYPHIPLKGSVGASGDLAPLAHMSLVLLGEGKARYKGEWMEATEALKVAGLTPLTLAAKEGLALLNGTQVSTAFALRGLFEGEDLFAG
;
A
#
# COMPACT_ATOMS: atom_id res chain seq x y z
N GLY A 1 -12.23 15.22 -4.41
CA GLY A 1 -12.49 15.16 -2.96
C GLY A 1 -12.93 16.53 -2.47
N LEU A 2 -13.68 16.60 -1.38
CA LEU A 2 -14.28 17.83 -0.82
C LEU A 2 -13.28 18.96 -0.49
N LEU A 3 -11.99 18.66 -0.40
CA LEU A 3 -10.90 19.61 -0.09
C LEU A 3 -10.00 19.91 -1.29
N ALA A 4 -10.40 19.60 -2.53
CA ALA A 4 -9.57 19.79 -3.71
C ALA A 4 -9.21 21.26 -4.02
N SER A 5 -9.90 22.23 -3.41
CA SER A 5 -9.74 23.67 -3.62
C SER A 5 -9.00 24.41 -2.50
N THR A 6 -8.55 23.73 -1.44
CA THR A 6 -7.84 24.37 -0.32
C THR A 6 -6.35 24.54 -0.66
N ARG A 7 -5.85 25.77 -0.61
CA ARG A 7 -4.43 26.08 -0.83
C ARG A 7 -3.67 25.81 0.47
N ILE A 8 -2.68 24.94 0.42
CA ILE A 8 -1.93 24.47 1.59
C ILE A 8 -0.52 25.07 1.53
N ALA A 9 -0.05 25.59 2.67
CA ALA A 9 1.30 26.14 2.77
C ALA A 9 2.34 25.03 2.54
N SER A 10 3.49 25.38 1.97
CA SER A 10 4.52 24.41 1.60
C SER A 10 5.05 23.61 2.79
N GLU A 11 5.05 24.23 3.97
CA GLU A 11 5.46 23.66 5.26
C GLU A 11 4.51 22.59 5.81
N ASP A 12 3.23 22.61 5.41
CA ASP A 12 2.23 21.62 5.84
C ASP A 12 2.11 20.42 4.91
N LEU A 13 2.83 20.41 3.78
CA LEU A 13 2.68 19.39 2.74
C LEU A 13 3.03 17.98 3.22
N GLU A 14 4.08 17.82 4.04
CA GLU A 14 4.48 16.52 4.58
C GLU A 14 3.42 15.98 5.56
N ASN A 15 2.97 16.83 6.48
CA ASN A 15 1.91 16.50 7.43
C ASN A 15 0.61 16.14 6.72
N LEU A 16 0.28 16.84 5.62
CA LEU A 16 -0.87 16.52 4.79
C LEU A 16 -0.76 15.12 4.17
N GLN A 17 0.40 14.76 3.60
CA GLN A 17 0.55 13.43 3.00
C GLN A 17 0.42 12.33 4.04
N ARG A 18 1.05 12.48 5.20
CA ARG A 18 0.92 11.54 6.32
C ARG A 18 -0.53 11.41 6.77
N SER A 19 -1.21 12.55 6.96
CA SER A 19 -2.61 12.59 7.37
C SER A 19 -3.54 11.95 6.33
N LEU A 20 -3.23 12.10 5.03
CA LEU A 20 -3.98 11.44 3.96
C LEU A 20 -3.92 9.91 4.09
N VAL A 21 -2.73 9.35 4.29
CA VAL A 21 -2.56 7.90 4.49
C VAL A 21 -3.34 7.45 5.72
N LEU A 22 -3.16 8.11 6.87
CA LEU A 22 -3.80 7.73 8.12
C LEU A 22 -5.32 7.82 8.07
N SER A 23 -5.87 8.92 7.54
CA SER A 23 -7.32 9.14 7.46
C SER A 23 -8.03 8.17 6.52
N HIS A 24 -7.34 7.61 5.53
CA HIS A 24 -7.92 6.66 4.57
C HIS A 24 -7.69 5.20 4.98
N ALA A 25 -6.82 4.90 5.95
CA ALA A 25 -6.61 3.56 6.48
C ALA A 25 -7.76 3.10 7.39
N ALA A 26 -8.99 3.17 6.88
CA ALA A 26 -10.24 2.85 7.58
C ALA A 26 -10.79 1.45 7.26
N GLY A 27 -10.01 0.60 6.58
CA GLY A 27 -10.35 -0.80 6.35
C GLY A 27 -10.48 -1.61 7.64
N VAL A 28 -11.35 -2.64 7.64
CA VAL A 28 -11.70 -3.48 8.79
C VAL A 28 -11.80 -4.96 8.42
N GLY A 29 -11.92 -5.82 9.42
CA GLY A 29 -12.06 -7.26 9.25
C GLY A 29 -10.73 -8.00 9.28
N GLN A 30 -10.76 -9.28 8.87
CA GLN A 30 -9.58 -10.13 8.85
C GLN A 30 -8.56 -9.62 7.82
N PRO A 31 -7.25 -9.76 8.08
CA PRO A 31 -6.23 -9.44 7.09
C PRO A 31 -6.32 -10.39 5.88
N ILE A 32 -6.02 -9.87 4.70
CA ILE A 32 -5.86 -10.69 3.49
C ILE A 32 -4.59 -11.55 3.59
N SER A 33 -4.47 -12.57 2.73
CA SER A 33 -3.32 -13.48 2.74
C SER A 33 -2.03 -12.83 2.22
N ASP A 34 -0.87 -13.34 2.65
CA ASP A 34 0.44 -12.77 2.29
C ASP A 34 0.69 -12.80 0.78
N GLU A 35 0.24 -13.85 0.11
CA GLU A 35 0.36 -13.98 -1.35
C GLU A 35 -0.38 -12.85 -2.06
N LEU A 36 -1.56 -12.49 -1.54
CA LEU A 36 -2.36 -11.40 -2.09
C LEU A 36 -1.76 -10.04 -1.76
N VAL A 37 -1.27 -9.82 -0.54
CA VAL A 37 -0.53 -8.60 -0.18
C VAL A 37 0.67 -8.42 -1.09
N ARG A 38 1.46 -9.47 -1.30
CA ARG A 38 2.63 -9.48 -2.19
C ARG A 38 2.24 -9.10 -3.62
N LEU A 39 1.17 -9.69 -4.16
CA LEU A 39 0.67 -9.35 -5.50
C LEU A 39 0.26 -7.88 -5.59
N ILE A 40 -0.45 -7.36 -4.60
CA ILE A 40 -0.84 -5.94 -4.53
C ILE A 40 0.39 -5.02 -4.57
N MET A 41 1.40 -5.33 -3.76
CA MET A 41 2.64 -4.54 -3.70
C MET A 41 3.41 -4.59 -5.02
N VAL A 42 3.51 -5.76 -5.66
CA VAL A 42 4.14 -5.89 -6.99
C VAL A 42 3.41 -5.07 -8.04
N LEU A 43 2.06 -5.13 -8.08
CA LEU A 43 1.26 -4.33 -9.00
C LEU A 43 1.41 -2.83 -8.72
N LYS A 44 1.58 -2.43 -7.45
CA LYS A 44 1.82 -1.04 -7.07
C LYS A 44 3.19 -0.58 -7.56
N VAL A 45 4.24 -1.35 -7.31
CA VAL A 45 5.60 -1.08 -7.81
C VAL A 45 5.58 -0.92 -9.33
N ASN A 46 4.96 -1.84 -10.05
CA ASN A 46 4.83 -1.76 -11.51
C ASN A 46 4.13 -0.46 -11.94
N SER A 47 2.99 -0.13 -11.32
CA SER A 47 2.24 1.08 -11.65
C SER A 47 3.05 2.37 -11.40
N LEU A 48 3.77 2.46 -10.28
CA LEU A 48 4.57 3.64 -9.93
C LEU A 48 5.79 3.78 -10.84
N SER A 49 6.41 2.65 -11.21
CA SER A 49 7.62 2.60 -12.04
C SER A 49 7.41 3.10 -13.47
N ARG A 50 6.15 3.21 -13.93
CA ARG A 50 5.81 3.79 -15.25
C ARG A 50 6.10 5.30 -15.35
N GLY A 51 6.38 5.98 -14.24
CA GLY A 51 6.84 7.38 -14.24
C GLY A 51 5.75 8.46 -14.26
N PHE A 52 4.47 8.10 -14.44
CA PHE A 52 3.37 9.07 -14.49
C PHE A 52 2.90 9.59 -13.12
N SER A 53 3.31 8.95 -12.03
CA SER A 53 2.88 9.32 -10.67
C SER A 53 3.68 10.48 -10.07
N GLY A 54 4.93 10.68 -10.50
CA GLY A 54 5.83 11.69 -9.94
C GLY A 54 6.31 11.39 -8.51
N ILE A 55 6.27 10.12 -8.10
CA ILE A 55 6.76 9.66 -6.79
C ILE A 55 8.29 9.52 -6.81
N ARG A 56 8.96 9.77 -5.69
CA ARG A 56 10.41 9.56 -5.62
C ARG A 56 10.74 8.08 -5.70
N ARG A 57 11.89 7.78 -6.34
CA ARG A 57 12.42 6.43 -6.48
C ARG A 57 12.58 5.70 -5.13
N VAL A 58 12.99 6.42 -4.08
CA VAL A 58 13.18 5.83 -2.73
C VAL A 58 11.92 5.14 -2.19
N VAL A 59 10.72 5.63 -2.54
CA VAL A 59 9.46 5.01 -2.11
C VAL A 59 9.21 3.69 -2.85
N ILE A 60 9.54 3.65 -4.15
CA ILE A 60 9.45 2.43 -4.96
C ILE A 60 10.46 1.40 -4.46
N ASP A 61 11.70 1.82 -4.22
CA ASP A 61 12.77 0.97 -3.71
C ASP A 61 12.41 0.40 -2.32
N ALA A 62 11.75 1.17 -1.45
CA ALA A 62 11.26 0.69 -0.15
C ALA A 62 10.18 -0.39 -0.28
N LEU A 63 9.23 -0.24 -1.21
CA LEU A 63 8.24 -1.28 -1.50
C LEU A 63 8.92 -2.56 -2.01
N ILE A 64 9.91 -2.43 -2.90
CA ILE A 64 10.70 -3.57 -3.40
C ILE A 64 11.46 -4.26 -2.28
N ALA A 65 12.09 -3.49 -1.38
CA ALA A 65 12.82 -4.03 -0.24
C ALA A 65 11.90 -4.83 0.71
N LEU A 66 10.70 -4.34 0.99
CA LEU A 66 9.70 -5.08 1.78
C LEU A 66 9.27 -6.38 1.09
N ILE A 67 9.01 -6.36 -0.22
CA ILE A 67 8.66 -7.56 -1.00
C ILE A 67 9.78 -8.59 -0.92
N ASN A 68 11.02 -8.17 -1.12
CA ASN A 68 12.20 -9.05 -1.12
C ASN A 68 12.53 -9.61 0.26
N ALA A 69 12.24 -8.85 1.32
CA ALA A 69 12.40 -9.29 2.71
C ALA A 69 11.20 -10.13 3.22
N GLU A 70 10.18 -10.34 2.38
CA GLU A 70 8.93 -11.03 2.74
C GLU A 70 8.23 -10.41 3.95
N VAL A 71 8.23 -9.07 4.00
CA VAL A 71 7.55 -8.27 5.02
C VAL A 71 6.28 -7.70 4.41
N TYR A 72 5.12 -8.18 4.90
CA TYR A 72 3.83 -7.91 4.27
C TYR A 72 2.93 -7.03 5.16
N PRO A 73 2.53 -5.83 4.69
CA PRO A 73 1.68 -4.94 5.47
C PRO A 73 0.34 -5.59 5.85
N HIS A 74 -0.18 -5.23 7.03
CA HIS A 74 -1.52 -5.62 7.42
C HIS A 74 -2.58 -4.88 6.62
N ILE A 75 -3.20 -5.56 5.66
CA ILE A 75 -4.29 -5.02 4.84
C ILE A 75 -5.59 -5.74 5.21
N PRO A 76 -6.57 -5.05 5.84
CA PRO A 76 -7.87 -5.63 6.15
C PRO A 76 -8.69 -5.94 4.88
N LEU A 77 -9.47 -7.01 4.91
CA LEU A 77 -10.26 -7.50 3.78
C LEU A 77 -11.39 -6.55 3.35
N LYS A 78 -12.01 -5.82 4.29
CA LYS A 78 -13.14 -4.92 4.00
C LYS A 78 -12.70 -3.46 4.05
N GLY A 79 -13.22 -2.63 3.16
CA GLY A 79 -12.97 -1.18 3.16
C GLY A 79 -12.80 -0.55 1.78
N SER A 80 -12.57 -1.34 0.73
CA SER A 80 -12.69 -0.85 -0.65
C SER A 80 -14.17 -0.81 -1.04
N VAL A 81 -14.60 0.29 -1.65
CA VAL A 81 -15.94 0.46 -2.23
C VAL A 81 -15.94 0.25 -3.76
N GLY A 82 -14.79 -0.08 -4.36
CA GLY A 82 -14.65 -0.38 -5.80
C GLY A 82 -14.92 0.79 -6.77
N ALA A 83 -15.56 1.88 -6.32
CA ALA A 83 -16.05 2.97 -7.16
C ALA A 83 -15.04 4.11 -7.41
N SER A 84 -14.00 4.25 -6.56
CA SER A 84 -13.04 5.39 -6.61
C SER A 84 -11.57 4.96 -6.53
N GLY A 85 -11.29 3.67 -6.75
CA GLY A 85 -9.98 3.06 -6.46
C GLY A 85 -9.93 2.43 -5.07
N ASP A 86 -8.92 1.60 -4.86
CA ASP A 86 -8.72 0.78 -3.66
C ASP A 86 -8.07 1.57 -2.51
N LEU A 87 -8.57 2.78 -2.25
CA LEU A 87 -7.96 3.76 -1.35
C LEU A 87 -7.69 3.20 0.04
N ALA A 88 -8.69 2.59 0.68
CA ALA A 88 -8.53 2.10 2.05
C ALA A 88 -7.51 0.97 2.21
N PRO A 89 -7.55 -0.12 1.43
CA PRO A 89 -6.51 -1.15 1.52
C PRO A 89 -5.13 -0.67 1.07
N LEU A 90 -5.04 0.24 0.09
CA LEU A 90 -3.75 0.84 -0.30
C LEU A 90 -3.21 1.82 0.74
N ALA A 91 -4.08 2.49 1.50
CA ALA A 91 -3.68 3.28 2.66
C ALA A 91 -3.08 2.38 3.74
N HIS A 92 -3.74 1.26 4.06
CA HIS A 92 -3.22 0.25 4.99
C HIS A 92 -1.87 -0.33 4.55
N MET A 93 -1.71 -0.64 3.26
CA MET A 93 -0.41 -1.05 2.69
C MET A 93 0.67 0.01 2.93
N SER A 94 0.31 1.28 2.81
CA SER A 94 1.25 2.39 2.86
C SER A 94 1.65 2.76 4.29
N LEU A 95 0.82 2.49 5.30
CA LEU A 95 1.13 2.79 6.70
C LEU A 95 2.51 2.28 7.13
N VAL A 96 2.88 1.07 6.69
CA VAL A 96 4.18 0.47 7.04
C VAL A 96 5.34 1.37 6.65
N LEU A 97 5.25 2.06 5.50
CA LEU A 97 6.32 2.90 4.97
C LEU A 97 6.54 4.13 5.87
N LEU A 98 5.52 4.55 6.61
CA LEU A 98 5.57 5.67 7.56
C LEU A 98 5.96 5.19 8.97
N GLY A 99 6.23 3.89 9.16
CA GLY A 99 6.44 3.29 10.47
C GLY A 99 5.16 3.11 11.27
N GLU A 100 4.00 3.12 10.62
CA GLU A 100 2.68 3.03 11.25
C GLU A 100 2.01 1.68 10.99
N GLY A 101 1.15 1.27 11.92
CA GLY A 101 0.45 -0.01 11.84
C GLY A 101 1.39 -1.19 12.05
N LYS A 102 1.10 -2.31 11.37
CA LYS A 102 1.81 -3.57 11.55
C LYS A 102 2.03 -4.29 10.22
N ALA A 103 3.01 -5.18 10.20
CA ALA A 103 3.29 -6.06 9.08
C ALA A 103 3.58 -7.48 9.58
N ARG A 104 3.37 -8.47 8.72
CA ARG A 104 3.65 -9.87 9.00
C ARG A 104 5.01 -10.23 8.44
N TYR A 105 5.80 -10.94 9.24
CA TYR A 105 7.08 -11.51 8.84
C TYR A 105 7.19 -12.91 9.42
N LYS A 106 7.46 -13.91 8.58
CA LYS A 106 7.54 -15.34 8.97
C LYS A 106 6.35 -15.82 9.82
N GLY A 107 5.14 -15.38 9.44
CA GLY A 107 3.89 -15.77 10.10
C GLY A 107 3.48 -14.90 11.29
N GLU A 108 4.39 -14.11 11.85
CA GLU A 108 4.14 -13.30 13.05
C GLU A 108 3.86 -11.83 12.73
N TRP A 109 2.91 -11.23 13.44
CA TRP A 109 2.63 -9.79 13.33
C TRP A 109 3.64 -9.00 14.15
N MET A 110 4.16 -7.93 13.56
CA MET A 110 5.14 -7.03 14.15
C MET A 110 4.73 -5.59 13.93
N GLU A 111 5.09 -4.70 14.86
CA GLU A 111 4.95 -3.26 14.66
C GLU A 111 5.74 -2.81 13.43
N ALA A 112 5.18 -1.86 12.67
CA ALA A 112 5.74 -1.44 11.38
C ALA A 112 7.20 -0.96 11.48
N THR A 113 7.57 -0.27 12.56
CA THR A 113 8.95 0.18 12.79
C THR A 113 9.94 -0.97 12.89
N GLU A 114 9.58 -2.07 13.56
CA GLU A 114 10.43 -3.27 13.64
C GLU A 114 10.43 -4.03 12.31
N ALA A 115 9.28 -4.12 11.64
CA ALA A 115 9.17 -4.75 10.33
C ALA A 115 10.01 -4.04 9.25
N LEU A 116 10.08 -2.70 9.28
CA LEU A 116 10.97 -1.94 8.40
C LEU A 116 12.44 -2.29 8.63
N LYS A 117 12.87 -2.47 9.89
CA LYS A 117 14.26 -2.87 10.20
C LYS A 117 14.61 -4.24 9.61
N VAL A 118 13.67 -5.18 9.59
CA VAL A 118 13.87 -6.50 8.93
C VAL A 118 14.23 -6.32 7.46
N ALA A 119 13.63 -5.34 6.78
CA ALA A 119 13.93 -5.00 5.39
C ALA A 119 15.12 -4.03 5.22
N GLY A 120 15.84 -3.67 6.29
CA GLY A 120 16.93 -2.71 6.25
C GLY A 120 16.49 -1.26 5.99
N LEU A 121 15.24 -0.92 6.34
CA LEU A 121 14.62 0.38 6.10
C LEU A 121 14.40 1.16 7.39
N THR A 122 14.27 2.48 7.23
CA THR A 122 13.74 3.40 8.25
C THR A 122 12.42 4.00 7.77
N PRO A 123 11.54 4.49 8.67
CA PRO A 123 10.33 5.19 8.27
C PRO A 123 10.60 6.33 7.28
N LEU A 124 9.73 6.44 6.28
CA LEU A 124 9.81 7.46 5.24
C LEU A 124 8.91 8.65 5.58
N THR A 125 9.45 9.85 5.37
CA THR A 125 8.65 11.08 5.28
C THR A 125 8.19 11.26 3.84
N LEU A 126 6.88 11.27 3.62
CA LEU A 126 6.28 11.43 2.29
C LEU A 126 6.33 12.89 1.83
N ALA A 127 6.91 13.12 0.65
CA ALA A 127 6.92 14.41 -0.02
C ALA A 127 5.59 14.66 -0.76
N ALA A 128 5.41 15.89 -1.27
CA ALA A 128 4.19 16.28 -1.97
C ALA A 128 3.74 15.25 -3.02
N LYS A 129 2.42 14.94 -3.03
CA LYS A 129 1.75 13.97 -3.92
C LYS A 129 2.05 12.48 -3.65
N GLU A 130 3.06 12.14 -2.85
CA GLU A 130 3.45 10.73 -2.66
C GLU A 130 2.39 9.92 -1.90
N GLY A 131 1.72 10.51 -0.91
CA GLY A 131 0.60 9.87 -0.23
C GLY A 131 -0.53 9.53 -1.20
N LEU A 132 -0.93 10.49 -2.03
CA LEU A 132 -1.96 10.25 -3.05
C LEU A 132 -1.51 9.22 -4.10
N ALA A 133 -0.25 9.26 -4.54
CA ALA A 133 0.29 8.30 -5.49
C ALA A 133 0.26 6.85 -4.97
N LEU A 134 0.52 6.67 -3.67
CA LEU A 134 0.45 5.36 -3.02
C LEU A 134 -0.99 4.86 -2.89
N LEU A 135 -1.92 5.73 -2.50
CA LEU A 135 -3.32 5.36 -2.24
C LEU A 135 -4.17 5.20 -3.51
N ASN A 136 -3.84 5.93 -4.58
CA ASN A 136 -4.63 5.92 -5.80
C ASN A 136 -4.27 4.73 -6.71
N GLY A 137 -5.29 4.03 -7.20
CA GLY A 137 -5.15 2.90 -8.10
C GLY A 137 -6.11 1.75 -7.78
N THR A 138 -6.04 0.71 -8.60
CA THR A 138 -6.94 -0.46 -8.57
C THR A 138 -6.20 -1.76 -8.26
N GLN A 139 -5.02 -1.68 -7.63
CA GLN A 139 -4.13 -2.84 -7.44
C GLN A 139 -4.77 -3.94 -6.60
N VAL A 140 -5.66 -3.63 -5.65
CA VAL A 140 -6.31 -4.64 -4.80
C VAL A 140 -7.36 -5.39 -5.60
N SER A 141 -8.26 -4.66 -6.28
CA SER A 141 -9.27 -5.24 -7.16
C SER A 141 -8.62 -6.05 -8.30
N THR A 142 -7.52 -5.53 -8.88
CA THR A 142 -6.74 -6.23 -9.91
C THR A 142 -6.11 -7.51 -9.36
N ALA A 143 -5.55 -7.48 -8.15
CA ALA A 143 -4.97 -8.66 -7.52
C ALA A 143 -6.02 -9.75 -7.25
N PHE A 144 -7.21 -9.38 -6.77
CA PHE A 144 -8.32 -10.32 -6.60
C PHE A 144 -8.79 -10.91 -7.94
N ALA A 145 -8.91 -10.09 -8.98
CA ALA A 145 -9.31 -10.55 -10.31
C ALA A 145 -8.28 -11.53 -10.90
N LEU A 146 -6.98 -11.23 -10.77
CA LEU A 146 -5.90 -12.13 -11.22
C LEU A 146 -5.91 -13.43 -10.44
N ARG A 147 -6.08 -13.39 -9.11
CA ARG A 147 -6.20 -14.59 -8.29
C ARG A 147 -7.35 -15.47 -8.76
N GLY A 148 -8.54 -14.89 -8.96
CA GLY A 148 -9.71 -15.62 -9.45
C GLY A 148 -9.52 -16.19 -10.86
N LEU A 149 -8.81 -15.47 -11.74
CA LEU A 149 -8.45 -15.96 -13.07
C LEU A 149 -7.56 -17.20 -12.97
N PHE A 150 -6.46 -17.15 -12.21
CA PHE A 150 -5.53 -18.26 -12.08
C PHE A 150 -6.16 -19.47 -11.39
N GLU A 151 -6.91 -19.27 -10.30
CA GLU A 151 -7.65 -20.35 -9.64
C GLU A 151 -8.69 -20.99 -10.57
N GLY A 152 -9.33 -20.20 -11.44
CA GLY A 152 -10.24 -20.69 -12.47
C GLY A 152 -9.51 -21.51 -13.53
N GLU A 153 -8.41 -21.01 -14.08
CA GLU A 153 -7.59 -21.73 -15.06
C GLU A 153 -7.10 -23.07 -14.50
N ASP A 154 -6.58 -23.10 -13.27
CA ASP A 154 -6.11 -24.32 -12.61
C ASP A 154 -7.23 -25.35 -12.43
N LEU A 155 -8.46 -24.91 -12.13
CA LEU A 155 -9.62 -25.79 -11.98
C LEU A 155 -10.03 -26.45 -13.30
N PHE A 156 -9.92 -25.73 -14.43
CA PHE A 156 -10.31 -26.24 -15.75
C PHE A 156 -9.18 -26.95 -16.51
N ALA A 157 -7.93 -26.83 -16.05
CA ALA A 157 -6.77 -27.49 -16.64
C ALA A 157 -6.53 -28.93 -16.15
N GLY A 158 -7.25 -29.37 -15.10
CA GLY A 158 -7.24 -30.75 -14.59
C GLY A 158 -8.30 -31.64 -15.22
#